data_AF-A0A958BK92-F1
#
_entry.id   AF-A0A958BK92-F1
#
_cell.length_a   1.000
_cell.length_b   1.000
_cell.length_c   1.000
_cell.angle_alpha   90.00
_cell.angle_beta   90.00
_cell.angle_gamma   90.00
#
_symmetry.space_group_name_H-M   'P 1'
#
loop_
_entity.id
_entity.type
_entity.pdbx_description
1 polymer ?
#
loop_
_entity_poly.entity_id
_entity_poly.type
_entity_poly.pdbx_seq_one_letter_code
_entity_poly.pdbx_strand_id
1 'polypeptide(L)'
;MDANSLRKVTLVVSVLLAALGVGLLAGPLGKSFVRPGEMSQHHAVMSQQCSKCHVYDEQQVKELHAGLAASQVEMLESKKCGACHNWGDAALNPHALPAEDLERLTREAKAHLGESAANSMMGPPMDAMGQVACATCHREHQGRDFALTALDNNQCQSCHSAVFESFGKGHPDLGDFGYERRTRLVFQHTEHEFKHFKEAGAQFRCADCHSPDADQEHMVLQSYESMCATCHDADLMGEGRTEVGV
;
A
#
# COMPACT_ATOMS: atom_id res chain seq x y z
N MET A 1 24.71 12.85 54.54
CA MET A 1 23.40 13.37 54.12
C MET A 1 22.36 12.77 55.04
N ASP A 2 21.71 13.65 55.79
CA ASP A 2 20.66 13.39 56.77
C ASP A 2 19.35 12.97 56.07
N ALA A 3 18.61 12.03 56.67
CA ALA A 3 17.47 11.35 56.05
C ALA A 3 16.37 12.30 55.53
N ASN A 4 16.28 13.49 56.14
CA ASN A 4 15.34 14.53 55.74
C ASN A 4 15.78 15.26 54.46
N SER A 5 17.08 15.39 54.23
CA SER A 5 17.66 15.95 53.00
C SER A 5 17.52 14.98 51.83
N LEU A 6 17.71 13.68 52.07
CA LEU A 6 17.49 12.63 51.06
C LEU A 6 16.03 12.59 50.59
N ARG A 7 15.07 12.62 51.52
CA ARG A 7 13.62 12.67 51.20
C ARG A 7 13.24 13.90 50.36
N LYS A 8 13.78 15.08 50.68
CA LYS A 8 13.51 16.31 49.90
C LYS A 8 14.04 16.21 48.47
N VAL A 9 15.25 15.67 48.29
CA VAL A 9 15.83 15.46 46.95
C VAL A 9 14.99 14.46 46.15
N THR A 10 14.59 13.33 46.75
CA THR A 10 13.74 12.34 46.06
C THR A 10 12.39 12.92 45.64
N LEU A 11 11.78 13.73 46.50
CA LEU A 11 10.48 14.37 46.24
C LEU A 11 10.59 15.44 45.12
N VAL A 12 11.65 16.24 45.13
CA VAL A 12 11.91 17.21 44.05
C VAL A 12 12.18 16.53 42.71
N VAL A 13 13.00 15.46 42.70
CA VAL A 13 13.29 14.70 41.46
C VAL A 13 12.02 14.03 40.92
N SER A 14 11.19 13.45 41.78
CA SER A 14 9.93 12.83 41.34
C SER A 14 8.90 13.85 40.84
N VAL A 15 8.82 15.05 41.44
CA VAL A 15 7.98 16.15 40.92
C VAL A 15 8.51 16.66 39.58
N LEU A 16 9.82 16.80 39.41
CA LEU A 16 10.42 17.23 38.14
C LEU A 16 10.23 16.18 37.03
N LEU A 17 10.36 14.89 37.34
CA LEU A 17 10.07 13.80 36.40
C LEU A 17 8.58 13.75 36.03
N ALA A 18 7.68 13.94 36.98
CA ALA A 18 6.24 14.01 36.73
C ALA A 18 5.89 15.24 35.87
N ALA A 19 6.47 16.41 36.16
CA ALA A 19 6.28 17.63 35.39
C ALA A 19 6.84 17.50 33.96
N LEU A 20 7.98 16.83 33.79
CA LEU A 20 8.56 16.52 32.48
C LEU A 20 7.66 15.54 31.70
N GLY A 21 7.14 14.49 32.36
CA GLY A 21 6.20 13.55 31.75
C GLY A 21 4.89 14.22 31.32
N VAL A 22 4.32 15.09 32.15
CA VAL A 22 3.13 15.88 31.81
C VAL A 22 3.44 16.88 30.69
N GLY A 23 4.62 17.52 30.71
CA GLY A 23 5.07 18.43 29.65
C GLY A 23 5.27 17.73 28.31
N LEU A 24 5.76 16.49 28.30
CA LEU A 24 5.90 15.66 27.09
C LEU A 24 4.54 15.22 26.54
N LEU A 25 3.60 14.82 27.42
CA LEU A 25 2.24 14.41 27.04
C LEU A 25 1.35 15.58 26.60
N ALA A 26 1.48 16.75 27.23
CA ALA A 26 0.73 17.96 26.88
C ALA A 26 1.39 18.78 25.76
N GLY A 27 2.66 18.48 25.45
CA GLY A 27 3.43 19.09 24.38
C GLY A 27 2.95 18.67 22.98
N PRO A 28 3.45 19.31 21.91
CA PRO A 28 3.08 18.98 20.53
C PRO A 28 3.34 17.51 20.17
N LEU A 29 4.38 16.89 20.75
CA LEU A 29 4.68 15.46 20.60
C LEU A 29 3.59 14.54 21.19
N GLY A 30 3.03 14.88 22.37
CA GLY A 30 1.95 14.10 22.99
C GLY A 30 0.57 14.32 22.36
N LYS A 31 0.33 15.48 21.75
CA LYS A 31 -0.91 15.76 21.01
C LYS A 31 -1.05 14.93 19.73
N SER A 32 0.05 14.64 19.03
CA SER A 32 0.04 13.74 17.87
C SER A 32 -0.27 12.28 18.21
N PHE A 33 -0.04 11.85 19.45
CA PHE A 33 -0.39 10.50 19.92
C PHE A 33 -1.89 10.33 20.19
N VAL A 34 -2.60 11.41 20.51
CA VAL A 34 -4.04 11.39 20.85
C VAL A 34 -4.92 11.89 19.69
N ARG A 35 -4.34 12.61 18.72
CA ARG A 35 -5.03 13.13 17.53
C ARG A 35 -4.18 12.82 16.30
N PRO A 36 -4.42 11.69 15.62
CA PRO A 36 -3.56 11.23 14.54
C PRO A 36 -3.51 12.20 13.35
N GLY A 37 -4.56 13.02 13.17
CA GLY A 37 -4.69 13.99 12.08
C GLY A 37 -5.92 13.69 11.23
N GLU A 38 -6.20 14.52 10.23
CA GLU A 38 -7.28 14.25 9.27
C GLU A 38 -6.82 13.25 8.20
N MET A 39 -7.75 12.41 7.73
CA MET A 39 -7.51 11.52 6.61
C MET A 39 -7.40 12.31 5.29
N SER A 40 -6.74 11.71 4.32
CA SER A 40 -6.68 12.17 2.93
C SER A 40 -8.08 12.32 2.33
N GLN A 41 -8.21 13.20 1.34
CA GLN A 41 -9.49 13.46 0.66
C GLN A 41 -10.19 12.18 0.15
N HIS A 42 -9.42 11.17 -0.27
CA HIS A 42 -9.94 9.93 -0.83
C HIS A 42 -10.60 9.03 0.21
N HIS A 43 -10.18 9.13 1.47
CA HIS A 43 -10.74 8.37 2.58
C HIS A 43 -11.55 9.23 3.56
N ALA A 44 -11.76 10.52 3.27
CA ALA A 44 -12.42 11.46 4.17
C ALA A 44 -13.84 11.05 4.57
N VAL A 45 -14.56 10.31 3.71
CA VAL A 45 -15.90 9.78 4.02
C VAL A 45 -15.89 8.77 5.16
N MET A 46 -14.73 8.16 5.44
CA MET A 46 -14.54 7.14 6.47
C MET A 46 -14.02 7.71 7.79
N SER A 47 -13.98 9.05 7.96
CA SER A 47 -13.34 9.71 9.12
C SER A 47 -13.93 9.37 10.48
N GLN A 48 -15.13 8.77 10.53
CA GLN A 48 -15.79 8.31 11.76
C GLN A 48 -15.84 6.78 11.89
N GLN A 49 -15.25 6.05 10.94
CA GLN A 49 -15.31 4.59 10.86
C GLN A 49 -13.93 3.97 11.14
N CYS A 50 -13.32 4.33 12.27
CA CYS A 50 -11.94 3.96 12.60
C CYS A 50 -11.67 2.45 12.49
N SER A 51 -12.64 1.62 12.89
CA SER A 51 -12.54 0.15 12.85
C SER A 51 -12.47 -0.43 11.43
N LYS A 52 -12.76 0.37 10.39
CA LYS A 52 -12.55 -0.02 8.99
C LYS A 52 -11.08 -0.15 8.64
N CYS A 53 -10.20 0.61 9.30
CA CYS A 53 -8.76 0.60 9.03
C CYS A 53 -7.95 0.06 10.23
N HIS A 54 -8.41 0.32 11.45
CA HIS A 54 -7.73 -0.11 12.67
C HIS A 54 -8.31 -1.40 13.24
N VAL A 55 -7.45 -2.23 13.83
CA VAL A 55 -7.87 -3.45 14.56
C VAL A 55 -8.46 -3.08 15.91
N TYR A 56 -7.91 -2.03 16.53
CA TYR A 56 -8.39 -1.48 17.79
C TYR A 56 -9.11 -0.17 17.56
N ASP A 57 -10.25 0.02 18.21
CA ASP A 57 -10.89 1.33 18.25
C ASP A 57 -10.22 2.26 19.27
N GLU A 58 -10.61 3.54 19.26
CA GLU A 58 -10.04 4.58 20.12
C GLU A 58 -10.15 4.25 21.62
N GLN A 59 -11.14 3.44 22.01
CA GLN A 59 -11.37 3.04 23.39
C GLN A 59 -10.46 1.87 23.79
N GLN A 60 -10.25 0.92 22.88
CA GLN A 60 -9.33 -0.21 23.05
C GLN A 60 -7.86 0.21 23.07
N VAL A 61 -7.48 1.25 22.30
CA VAL A 61 -6.12 1.82 22.35
C VAL A 61 -5.84 2.50 23.70
N LYS A 62 -6.86 3.10 24.34
CA LYS A 62 -6.74 3.69 25.68
C LYS A 62 -6.57 2.65 26.78
N GLU A 63 -7.01 1.42 26.54
CA GLU A 63 -6.97 0.30 27.48
C GLU A 63 -5.83 -0.70 27.18
N LEU A 64 -4.78 -0.30 26.46
CA LEU A 64 -3.76 -1.18 25.86
C LEU A 64 -3.25 -2.31 26.79
N HIS A 65 -3.96 -3.44 26.73
CA HIS A 65 -3.64 -4.75 27.32
C HIS A 65 -3.42 -5.80 26.21
N ALA A 66 -3.10 -5.35 24.98
CA ALA A 66 -2.89 -6.25 23.86
C ALA A 66 -1.44 -6.73 23.85
N GLY A 67 -1.20 -7.99 24.26
CA GLY A 67 0.10 -8.66 24.21
C GLY A 67 0.61 -8.98 22.79
N LEU A 68 0.19 -8.20 21.79
CA LEU A 68 0.61 -8.35 20.40
C LEU A 68 1.76 -7.40 20.09
N ALA A 69 2.75 -7.88 19.33
CA ALA A 69 3.83 -7.04 18.84
C ALA A 69 3.27 -5.99 17.86
N ALA A 70 3.81 -4.77 17.89
CA ALA A 70 3.37 -3.66 17.04
C ALA A 70 3.32 -4.05 15.54
N SER A 71 4.32 -4.80 15.06
CA SER A 71 4.36 -5.30 13.67
C SER A 71 3.18 -6.19 13.31
N GLN A 72 2.66 -7.00 14.24
CA GLN A 72 1.48 -7.84 13.98
C GLN A 72 0.21 -7.00 13.82
N VAL A 73 0.09 -5.91 14.57
CA VAL A 73 -1.03 -4.98 14.46
C VAL A 73 -1.00 -4.29 13.10
N GLU A 74 0.15 -3.77 12.70
CA GLU A 74 0.33 -3.10 11.39
C GLU A 74 -0.01 -4.02 10.21
N MET A 75 0.33 -5.30 10.30
CA MET A 75 -0.01 -6.30 9.28
C MET A 75 -1.51 -6.61 9.23
N LEU A 76 -2.19 -6.67 10.39
CA LEU A 76 -3.65 -6.84 10.44
C LEU A 76 -4.38 -5.62 9.89
N GLU A 77 -3.86 -4.42 10.11
CA GLU A 77 -4.39 -3.18 9.53
C GLU A 77 -4.16 -3.12 8.02
N SER A 78 -3.01 -3.59 7.54
CA SER A 78 -2.74 -3.70 6.10
C SER A 78 -3.74 -4.62 5.38
N LYS A 79 -4.17 -5.71 6.03
CA LYS A 79 -5.25 -6.57 5.51
C LYS A 79 -6.59 -5.86 5.40
N LYS A 80 -6.87 -4.87 6.27
CA LYS A 80 -8.09 -4.06 6.18
C LYS A 80 -8.06 -3.13 4.97
N CYS A 81 -6.90 -2.60 4.61
CA CYS A 81 -6.73 -1.88 3.33
C CYS A 81 -7.06 -2.80 2.14
N GLY A 82 -6.58 -4.06 2.20
CA GLY A 82 -6.84 -5.09 1.20
C GLY A 82 -8.31 -5.52 1.06
N ALA A 83 -9.17 -5.20 2.03
CA ALA A 83 -10.61 -5.47 1.94
C ALA A 83 -11.33 -4.56 0.94
N CYS A 84 -10.75 -3.39 0.63
CA CYS A 84 -11.28 -2.45 -0.36
C CYS A 84 -10.37 -2.33 -1.60
N HIS A 85 -9.07 -2.56 -1.43
CA HIS A 85 -8.09 -2.48 -2.53
C HIS A 85 -7.55 -3.86 -2.88
N ASN A 86 -7.72 -4.28 -4.14
CA ASN A 86 -7.16 -5.53 -4.63
C ASN A 86 -5.81 -5.30 -5.29
N TRP A 87 -4.74 -5.75 -4.65
CA TRP A 87 -3.35 -5.70 -5.15
C TRP A 87 -2.75 -7.10 -5.41
N GLY A 88 -3.59 -8.13 -5.44
CA GLY A 88 -3.19 -9.53 -5.66
C GLY A 88 -2.55 -10.21 -4.45
N ASP A 89 -2.15 -11.47 -4.64
CA ASP A 89 -1.68 -12.34 -3.55
C ASP A 89 -0.33 -11.92 -2.96
N ALA A 90 0.47 -11.18 -3.73
CA ALA A 90 1.75 -10.66 -3.31
C ALA A 90 1.67 -9.24 -2.71
N ALA A 91 0.47 -8.69 -2.47
CA ALA A 91 0.26 -7.28 -2.07
C ALA A 91 1.14 -6.79 -0.90
N LEU A 92 1.41 -7.67 0.07
CA LEU A 92 2.18 -7.34 1.28
C LEU A 92 3.68 -7.68 1.15
N ASN A 93 4.09 -8.30 0.04
CA ASN A 93 5.49 -8.50 -0.24
C ASN A 93 6.13 -7.17 -0.67
N PRO A 94 7.43 -6.97 -0.41
CA PRO A 94 8.17 -5.84 -0.96
C PRO A 94 7.88 -5.71 -2.46
N HIS A 95 7.51 -4.50 -2.89
CA HIS A 95 7.21 -4.20 -4.29
C HIS A 95 6.07 -5.05 -4.89
N ALA A 96 5.20 -5.66 -4.08
CA ALA A 96 4.14 -6.56 -4.53
C ALA A 96 4.64 -7.70 -5.44
N LEU A 97 5.91 -8.13 -5.25
CA LEU A 97 6.52 -9.19 -6.03
C LEU A 97 6.36 -10.55 -5.36
N PRO A 98 6.23 -11.65 -6.13
CA PRO A 98 6.38 -13.00 -5.60
C PRO A 98 7.71 -13.17 -4.87
N ALA A 99 7.72 -14.01 -3.82
CA ALA A 99 8.93 -14.24 -3.03
C ALA A 99 10.11 -14.75 -3.88
N GLU A 100 9.83 -15.60 -4.88
CA GLU A 100 10.82 -16.12 -5.81
C GLU A 100 11.53 -15.03 -6.63
N ASP A 101 10.79 -14.01 -7.07
CA ASP A 101 11.34 -12.86 -7.79
C ASP A 101 12.19 -11.99 -6.86
N LEU A 102 11.72 -11.76 -5.64
CA LEU A 102 12.49 -11.02 -4.63
C LEU A 102 13.81 -11.69 -4.30
N GLU A 103 13.81 -13.02 -4.15
CA GLU A 103 15.03 -13.78 -3.94
C GLU A 103 15.99 -13.69 -5.14
N ARG A 104 15.45 -13.81 -6.35
CA ARG A 104 16.24 -13.68 -7.59
C ARG A 104 16.89 -12.30 -7.69
N LEU A 105 16.12 -11.24 -7.54
CA LEU A 105 16.62 -9.86 -7.56
C LEU A 105 17.65 -9.60 -6.46
N THR A 106 17.44 -10.16 -5.27
CA THR A 106 18.40 -10.05 -4.17
C THR A 106 19.74 -10.71 -4.51
N ARG A 107 19.72 -11.88 -5.16
CA ARG A 107 20.95 -12.56 -5.62
C ARG A 107 21.67 -11.74 -6.70
N GLU A 108 20.93 -11.24 -7.69
CA GLU A 108 21.47 -10.39 -8.76
C GLU A 108 22.11 -9.12 -8.20
N ALA A 109 21.43 -8.43 -7.28
CA ALA A 109 21.94 -7.23 -6.62
C ALA A 109 23.21 -7.50 -5.82
N LYS A 110 23.27 -8.60 -5.05
CA LYS A 110 24.48 -9.02 -4.31
C LYS A 110 25.66 -9.33 -5.25
N ALA A 111 25.39 -9.95 -6.39
CA ALA A 111 26.44 -10.25 -7.38
C ALA A 111 27.02 -8.98 -8.02
N HIS A 112 26.23 -7.91 -8.17
CA HIS A 112 26.67 -6.64 -8.73
C HIS A 112 27.30 -5.69 -7.71
N LEU A 113 26.83 -5.68 -6.46
CA LEU A 113 27.28 -4.75 -5.42
C LEU A 113 28.40 -5.32 -4.53
N GLY A 114 28.70 -6.62 -4.66
CA GLY A 114 29.62 -7.34 -3.77
C GLY A 114 29.02 -7.62 -2.39
N GLU A 115 29.62 -8.54 -1.62
CA GLU A 115 29.13 -8.94 -0.29
C GLU A 115 29.15 -7.81 0.76
N SER A 116 29.69 -6.64 0.42
CA SER A 116 29.89 -5.51 1.32
C SER A 116 28.71 -4.52 1.38
N ALA A 117 27.50 -4.93 1.00
CA ALA A 117 26.28 -4.24 1.40
C ALA A 117 26.10 -4.46 2.91
N ALA A 118 26.85 -3.69 3.70
CA ALA A 118 26.87 -3.76 5.15
C ALA A 118 25.43 -3.68 5.67
N ASN A 119 25.03 -4.74 6.39
CA ASN A 119 23.78 -4.81 7.14
C ASN A 119 23.54 -3.48 7.84
N SER A 120 22.49 -2.77 7.44
CA SER A 120 21.90 -1.79 8.33
C SER A 120 21.48 -2.57 9.57
N MET A 121 21.96 -2.13 10.75
CA MET A 121 21.83 -2.84 12.03
C MET A 121 20.36 -3.02 12.46
N MET A 122 19.44 -2.38 11.74
CA MET A 122 18.01 -2.65 11.69
C MET A 122 17.68 -2.92 10.22
N GLY A 123 17.33 -4.16 9.89
CA GLY A 123 16.73 -4.47 8.59
C GLY A 123 15.40 -3.70 8.41
N PRO A 124 14.82 -3.72 7.20
CA PRO A 124 13.50 -3.14 6.97
C PRO A 124 12.48 -3.66 8.00
N PRO A 125 11.47 -2.87 8.38
CA PRO A 125 10.42 -3.29 9.30
C PRO A 125 9.51 -4.31 8.62
N MET A 126 10.02 -5.54 8.52
CA MET A 126 9.32 -6.69 7.96
C MET A 126 8.84 -7.60 9.08
N ASP A 127 7.73 -8.30 8.83
CA ASP A 127 7.28 -9.36 9.72
C ASP A 127 8.13 -10.64 9.57
N ALA A 128 7.77 -11.69 10.31
CA ALA A 128 8.48 -12.97 10.26
C ALA A 128 8.40 -13.68 8.89
N MET A 129 7.47 -13.26 8.02
CA MET A 129 7.27 -13.77 6.67
C MET A 129 7.96 -12.89 5.61
N GLY A 130 8.65 -11.82 6.01
CA GLY A 130 9.27 -10.88 5.08
C GLY A 130 8.28 -9.91 4.43
N GLN A 131 7.08 -9.76 4.99
CA GLN A 131 6.05 -8.85 4.50
C GLN A 131 6.21 -7.46 5.10
N VAL A 132 5.71 -6.45 4.39
CA VAL A 132 5.76 -5.04 4.77
C VAL A 132 4.34 -4.50 4.89
N ALA A 133 4.07 -3.77 5.98
CA ALA A 133 2.78 -3.15 6.18
C ALA A 133 2.57 -1.98 5.20
N CYS A 134 1.34 -1.76 4.73
CA CYS A 134 1.03 -0.67 3.80
C CYS A 134 1.43 0.70 4.37
N ALA A 135 1.22 0.88 5.68
CA ALA A 135 1.54 2.11 6.41
C ALA A 135 3.05 2.38 6.56
N THR A 136 3.92 1.42 6.22
CA THR A 136 5.37 1.67 6.16
C THR A 136 5.71 2.74 5.13
N CYS A 137 4.99 2.77 4.00
CA CYS A 137 5.17 3.78 2.94
C CYS A 137 3.97 4.71 2.84
N HIS A 138 2.74 4.16 2.89
CA HIS A 138 1.50 4.90 2.71
C HIS A 138 0.87 5.22 4.07
N ARG A 139 1.30 6.32 4.68
CA ARG A 139 0.74 6.78 5.97
C ARG A 139 -0.45 7.70 5.77
N GLU A 140 -1.59 7.27 6.28
CA GLU A 140 -2.79 8.10 6.41
C GLU A 140 -2.63 9.12 7.56
N HIS A 141 -3.64 9.97 7.75
CA HIS A 141 -3.73 11.00 8.80
C HIS A 141 -2.78 12.21 8.62
N GLN A 142 -2.28 12.44 7.41
CA GLN A 142 -1.40 13.56 7.10
C GLN A 142 -2.15 14.82 6.64
N GLY A 143 -3.49 14.80 6.64
CA GLY A 143 -4.34 15.89 6.19
C GLY A 143 -5.05 15.61 4.86
N ARG A 144 -6.12 16.35 4.59
CA ARG A 144 -6.97 16.18 3.41
C ARG A 144 -6.22 16.31 2.09
N ASP A 145 -5.27 17.23 2.05
CA ASP A 145 -4.49 17.56 0.85
C ASP A 145 -3.25 16.67 0.67
N PHE A 146 -3.00 15.72 1.59
CA PHE A 146 -1.87 14.81 1.48
C PHE A 146 -2.12 13.76 0.39
N ALA A 147 -1.16 13.65 -0.54
CA ALA A 147 -1.17 12.63 -1.57
C ALA A 147 -0.61 11.32 -1.00
N LEU A 148 -1.50 10.42 -0.55
CA LEU A 148 -1.11 9.13 0.05
C LEU A 148 -0.22 8.27 -0.85
N THR A 149 -0.35 8.41 -2.18
CA THR A 149 0.44 7.67 -3.18
C THR A 149 1.78 8.33 -3.51
N ALA A 150 2.04 9.54 -3.03
CA ALA A 150 3.32 10.21 -3.26
C ALA A 150 4.36 9.69 -2.25
N LEU A 151 5.40 9.05 -2.77
CA LEU A 151 6.53 8.55 -2.00
C LEU A 151 7.78 9.37 -2.35
N ASP A 152 8.60 9.68 -1.34
CA ASP A 152 9.92 10.28 -1.54
C ASP A 152 11.03 9.22 -1.41
N ASN A 153 12.26 9.61 -1.77
CA ASN A 153 13.37 8.65 -1.80
C ASN A 153 13.69 8.10 -0.40
N ASN A 154 13.44 8.86 0.66
CA ASN A 154 13.80 8.48 2.03
C ASN A 154 12.95 7.30 2.53
N GLN A 155 11.67 7.19 2.13
CA GLN A 155 10.85 6.02 2.47
C GLN A 155 11.39 4.74 1.82
N CYS A 156 12.04 4.85 0.66
CA CYS A 156 12.70 3.70 0.03
C CYS A 156 14.01 3.38 0.74
N GLN A 157 14.79 4.40 1.11
CA GLN A 157 16.09 4.22 1.76
C GLN A 157 16.02 3.70 3.20
N SER A 158 14.85 3.70 3.85
CA SER A 158 14.70 3.08 5.17
C SER A 158 14.90 1.56 5.15
N CYS A 159 14.71 0.95 3.97
CA CYS A 159 14.73 -0.50 3.78
C CYS A 159 15.94 -0.96 2.95
N HIS A 160 16.32 -0.20 1.93
CA HIS A 160 17.42 -0.55 1.04
C HIS A 160 18.78 -0.21 1.67
N SER A 161 19.65 -1.22 1.81
CA SER A 161 21.03 -1.04 2.31
C SER A 161 21.97 -0.41 1.27
N ALA A 162 21.65 -0.57 -0.01
CA ALA A 162 22.35 0.09 -1.11
C ALA A 162 21.77 1.49 -1.30
N VAL A 163 22.46 2.50 -0.77
CA VAL A 163 22.05 3.90 -0.91
C VAL A 163 22.15 4.31 -2.37
N PHE A 164 21.10 4.94 -2.86
CA PHE A 164 21.03 5.55 -4.18
C PHE A 164 20.69 7.05 -4.12
N GLU A 165 21.16 7.80 -5.12
CA GLU A 165 20.98 9.26 -5.19
C GLU A 165 19.50 9.67 -5.28
N SER A 166 18.70 8.90 -6.02
CA SER A 166 17.24 9.06 -6.11
C SER A 166 16.59 7.83 -6.75
N PHE A 167 15.29 7.62 -6.57
CA PHE A 167 14.56 6.51 -7.20
C PHE A 167 14.82 6.45 -8.71
N GLY A 168 14.70 7.58 -9.41
CA GLY A 168 14.93 7.65 -10.86
C GLY A 168 16.38 7.45 -11.32
N LYS A 169 17.37 7.46 -10.41
CA LYS A 169 18.79 7.22 -10.73
C LYS A 169 19.34 5.90 -10.16
N GLY A 170 18.68 5.36 -9.15
CA GLY A 170 19.12 4.23 -8.36
C GLY A 170 18.32 2.95 -8.55
N HIS A 171 17.10 3.08 -9.06
CA HIS A 171 16.26 1.95 -9.38
C HIS A 171 16.54 1.48 -10.81
N PRO A 172 16.67 0.16 -11.07
CA PRO A 172 16.69 -0.39 -12.41
C PRO A 172 15.46 0.07 -13.21
N ASP A 173 15.57 0.07 -14.54
CA ASP A 173 14.41 0.37 -15.40
C ASP A 173 13.23 -0.55 -15.01
N LEU A 174 12.08 0.06 -14.76
CA LEU A 174 10.89 -0.66 -14.33
C LEU A 174 10.31 -1.51 -15.47
N GLY A 175 10.63 -1.23 -16.74
CA GLY A 175 10.04 -1.95 -17.86
C GLY A 175 8.51 -2.03 -17.74
N ASP A 176 7.98 -3.24 -17.58
CA ASP A 176 6.54 -3.53 -17.40
C ASP A 176 6.14 -3.83 -15.94
N PHE A 177 6.98 -3.48 -14.97
CA PHE A 177 6.77 -3.74 -13.55
C PHE A 177 5.42 -3.22 -13.04
N GLY A 178 4.65 -4.11 -12.42
CA GLY A 178 3.38 -3.79 -11.75
C GLY A 178 2.20 -3.47 -12.69
N TYR A 179 2.37 -3.60 -14.01
CA TYR A 179 1.29 -3.44 -14.97
C TYR A 179 1.09 -4.72 -15.79
N GLU A 180 0.04 -5.49 -15.45
CA GLU A 180 -0.77 -6.04 -16.52
C GLU A 180 -1.40 -4.83 -17.21
N ARG A 181 -0.82 -4.39 -18.33
CA ARG A 181 -1.43 -3.32 -19.12
C ARG A 181 -2.83 -3.78 -19.51
N ARG A 182 -3.85 -3.22 -18.86
CA ARG A 182 -5.18 -3.15 -19.45
C ARG A 182 -5.01 -2.58 -20.84
N THR A 183 -5.53 -3.28 -21.84
CA THR A 183 -5.45 -2.91 -23.24
C THR A 183 -5.77 -1.42 -23.36
N ARG A 184 -4.92 -0.65 -24.03
CA ARG A 184 -5.04 0.82 -24.17
C ARG A 184 -6.19 1.20 -25.12
N LEU A 185 -7.21 0.35 -25.22
CA LEU A 185 -8.41 0.55 -25.98
C LEU A 185 -9.24 1.61 -25.25
N VAL A 186 -9.17 2.84 -25.75
CA VAL A 186 -10.12 3.88 -25.35
C VAL A 186 -11.45 3.51 -25.99
N PHE A 187 -12.32 2.87 -25.22
CA PHE A 187 -13.65 2.48 -25.70
C PHE A 187 -14.59 3.69 -25.70
N GLN A 188 -15.04 4.10 -26.88
CA GLN A 188 -16.13 5.06 -27.07
C GLN A 188 -17.32 4.36 -27.72
N HIS A 189 -18.48 4.40 -27.04
CA HIS A 189 -19.72 3.77 -27.51
C HIS A 189 -20.11 4.23 -28.92
N THR A 190 -20.04 5.53 -29.17
CA THR A 190 -20.43 6.13 -30.46
C THR A 190 -19.53 5.70 -31.61
N GLU A 191 -18.22 5.65 -31.39
CA GLU A 191 -17.29 5.17 -32.43
C GLU A 191 -17.44 3.66 -32.65
N HIS A 192 -17.65 2.87 -31.61
CA HIS A 192 -17.87 1.43 -31.77
C HIS A 192 -19.17 1.14 -32.52
N GLU A 193 -20.28 1.78 -32.13
CA GLU A 193 -21.58 1.57 -32.78
C GLU A 193 -21.59 2.07 -34.23
N PHE A 194 -21.23 3.33 -34.45
CA PHE A 194 -21.50 3.99 -35.73
C PHE A 194 -20.37 3.84 -36.75
N LYS A 195 -19.17 3.45 -36.31
CA LYS A 195 -18.00 3.28 -37.17
C LYS A 195 -17.50 1.83 -37.16
N HIS A 196 -16.96 1.35 -36.05
CA HIS A 196 -16.20 0.10 -36.05
C HIS A 196 -17.06 -1.15 -36.27
N PHE A 197 -18.18 -1.30 -35.57
CA PHE A 197 -19.10 -2.43 -35.80
C PHE A 197 -19.73 -2.37 -37.19
N LYS A 198 -20.03 -1.15 -37.67
CA LYS A 198 -20.53 -0.94 -39.03
C LYS A 198 -19.52 -1.35 -40.10
N GLU A 199 -18.25 -1.00 -39.94
CA GLU A 199 -17.15 -1.37 -40.84
C GLU A 199 -16.89 -2.89 -40.80
N ALA A 200 -16.99 -3.50 -39.62
CA ALA A 200 -16.83 -4.95 -39.43
C ALA A 200 -18.07 -5.77 -39.88
N GLY A 201 -19.19 -5.12 -40.22
CA GLY A 201 -20.44 -5.82 -40.55
C GLY A 201 -21.08 -6.56 -39.37
N ALA A 202 -20.75 -6.17 -38.14
CA ALA A 202 -21.27 -6.74 -36.91
C ALA A 202 -22.39 -5.88 -36.30
N GLN A 203 -23.22 -6.47 -35.43
CA GLN A 203 -24.27 -5.74 -34.70
C GLN A 203 -23.74 -5.23 -33.37
N PHE A 204 -24.01 -3.96 -33.05
CA PHE A 204 -23.70 -3.39 -31.74
C PHE A 204 -24.88 -3.64 -30.79
N ARG A 205 -24.73 -4.56 -29.82
CA ARG A 205 -25.77 -4.86 -28.83
C ARG A 205 -25.23 -4.63 -27.42
N CYS A 206 -26.02 -3.95 -26.59
CA CYS A 206 -25.65 -3.65 -25.21
C CYS A 206 -25.33 -4.94 -24.41
N ALA A 207 -26.07 -6.01 -24.67
CA ALA A 207 -25.93 -7.31 -23.99
C ALA A 207 -24.65 -8.08 -24.36
N ASP A 208 -23.95 -7.67 -25.41
CA ASP A 208 -22.67 -8.28 -25.78
C ASP A 208 -21.52 -7.70 -24.94
N CYS A 209 -21.74 -6.55 -24.27
CA CYS A 209 -20.77 -5.92 -23.36
C CYS A 209 -21.24 -5.87 -21.91
N HIS A 210 -22.55 -5.91 -21.68
CA HIS A 210 -23.12 -5.80 -20.34
C HIS A 210 -23.93 -7.04 -19.96
N SER A 211 -23.86 -7.41 -18.69
CA SER A 211 -24.75 -8.39 -18.07
C SER A 211 -25.38 -7.80 -16.80
N PRO A 212 -26.58 -8.23 -16.41
CA PRO A 212 -27.08 -7.93 -15.07
C PRO A 212 -26.11 -8.44 -14.00
N ASP A 213 -25.98 -7.72 -12.90
CA ASP A 213 -25.32 -8.21 -11.69
C ASP A 213 -26.16 -9.31 -10.99
N ALA A 214 -25.63 -9.89 -9.91
CA ALA A 214 -26.27 -11.02 -9.23
C ALA A 214 -27.69 -10.69 -8.74
N ASP A 215 -27.92 -9.45 -8.34
CA ASP A 215 -29.20 -8.95 -7.84
C ASP A 215 -30.10 -8.39 -8.96
N GLN A 216 -29.61 -8.35 -10.21
CA GLN A 216 -30.26 -7.80 -11.40
C GLN A 216 -30.64 -6.31 -11.28
N GLU A 217 -29.98 -5.58 -10.40
CA GLU A 217 -30.24 -4.16 -10.18
C GLU A 217 -29.31 -3.27 -11.02
N HIS A 218 -28.15 -3.78 -11.43
CA HIS A 218 -27.16 -3.03 -12.19
C HIS A 218 -26.66 -3.80 -13.41
N MET A 219 -26.28 -3.06 -14.45
CA MET A 219 -25.56 -3.63 -15.58
C MET A 219 -24.06 -3.53 -15.31
N VAL A 220 -23.39 -4.67 -15.22
CA VAL A 220 -21.93 -4.77 -15.11
C VAL A 220 -21.32 -5.09 -16.46
N LEU A 221 -20.04 -4.78 -16.63
CA LEU A 221 -19.29 -5.17 -17.82
C LEU A 221 -18.97 -6.68 -17.77
N GLN A 222 -19.02 -7.32 -18.92
CA GLN A 222 -18.56 -8.71 -19.08
C GLN A 222 -17.01 -8.77 -19.11
N SER A 223 -16.44 -9.97 -19.26
CA SER A 223 -14.99 -10.13 -19.36
C SER A 223 -14.45 -9.70 -20.73
N TYR A 224 -13.16 -9.40 -20.81
CA TYR A 224 -12.50 -8.99 -22.07
C TYR A 224 -12.67 -10.06 -23.17
N GLU A 225 -12.59 -11.33 -22.80
CA GLU A 225 -12.73 -12.48 -23.71
C GLU A 225 -14.12 -12.50 -24.36
N SER A 226 -15.16 -12.13 -23.61
CA SER A 226 -16.53 -12.08 -24.12
C SER A 226 -16.78 -10.88 -25.03
N MET A 227 -16.23 -9.72 -24.68
CA MET A 227 -16.60 -8.44 -25.31
C MET A 227 -15.67 -8.01 -26.44
N CYS A 228 -14.37 -8.25 -26.30
CA CYS A 228 -13.34 -7.57 -27.08
C CYS A 228 -12.54 -8.54 -27.94
N ALA A 229 -12.28 -9.76 -27.44
CA ALA A 229 -11.32 -10.67 -28.07
C ALA A 229 -11.69 -11.02 -29.53
N THR A 230 -12.97 -11.23 -29.84
CA THR A 230 -13.41 -11.59 -31.20
C THR A 230 -12.92 -10.62 -32.29
N CYS A 231 -12.80 -9.33 -31.98
CA CYS A 231 -12.36 -8.31 -32.95
C CYS A 231 -10.95 -7.79 -32.67
N HIS A 232 -10.53 -7.73 -31.41
CA HIS A 232 -9.28 -7.07 -31.02
C HIS A 232 -8.16 -8.03 -30.61
N ASP A 233 -8.42 -9.33 -30.44
CA ASP A 233 -7.38 -10.24 -29.97
C ASP A 233 -6.23 -10.29 -30.99
N ALA A 234 -6.53 -10.41 -32.29
CA ALA A 234 -5.51 -10.37 -33.34
C ALA A 234 -4.72 -9.05 -33.39
N ASP A 235 -5.37 -7.91 -33.15
CA ASP A 235 -4.73 -6.58 -33.15
C ASP A 235 -3.82 -6.37 -31.93
N LEU A 236 -4.13 -7.05 -30.82
CA LEU A 236 -3.40 -6.98 -29.56
C LEU A 236 -2.32 -8.07 -29.45
N MET A 237 -2.45 -9.15 -30.21
CA MET A 237 -1.58 -10.33 -30.24
C MET A 237 -0.43 -10.25 -31.26
N GLY A 238 -0.10 -9.05 -31.79
CA GLY A 238 0.94 -8.86 -32.81
C GLY A 238 2.18 -9.76 -32.63
N GLU A 239 2.65 -10.37 -33.73
CA GLU A 239 3.67 -11.44 -33.84
C GLU A 239 4.67 -11.51 -32.66
N GLY A 240 4.32 -12.24 -31.60
CA GLY A 240 5.19 -12.22 -30.42
C GLY A 240 4.81 -13.05 -29.19
N ARG A 241 3.72 -13.83 -29.18
CA ARG A 241 3.48 -14.80 -28.09
C ARG A 241 3.06 -16.16 -28.65
N THR A 242 3.92 -17.14 -28.42
CA THR A 242 3.55 -18.56 -28.53
C THR A 242 2.50 -18.88 -27.48
N GLU A 243 1.42 -19.48 -27.96
CA GLU A 243 0.32 -20.10 -27.24
C GLU A 243 0.78 -20.74 -25.93
N VAL A 244 0.27 -20.26 -24.79
CA VAL A 244 0.26 -21.07 -23.57
C VAL A 244 -1.04 -21.82 -23.60
N GLY A 245 -0.96 -23.05 -24.09
CA GLY A 245 -2.04 -24.02 -24.05
C GLY A 245 -2.45 -24.34 -22.61
N VAL A 246 -3.73 -24.69 -22.51
CA VAL A 246 -4.46 -25.28 -21.38
C VAL A 246 -3.64 -26.33 -20.62
#